data_AF-A0A4V3GV07-F1
#
_entry.id   AF-A0A4V3GV07-F1
#
_cell.length_a   1.000
_cell.length_b   1.000
_cell.length_c   1.000
_cell.angle_alpha   90.00
_cell.angle_beta   90.00
_cell.angle_gamma   90.00
#
_symmetry.space_group_name_H-M   'P 1'
#
loop_
_entity.id
_entity.type
_entity.pdbx_description
1 polymer ?
#
loop_
_entity_poly.entity_id
_entity_poly.type
_entity_poly.pdbx_seq_one_letter_code
_entity_poly.pdbx_strand_id
1 'polypeptide(L)'
;MEHPGDCSLRIHESGHFQLDVPAPSSGSVQRASTPRPIAFRNVFRWRFFDDRVSLAHERRGAEAAVWLFDLGVAHNAGPADLVSLQPHQCIDDRYQARLTFTHDGFDLAWTITGPRKDEHIHYRYRTS
;
A
#
# COMPACT_ATOMS: atom_id res chain seq x y z
N MET A 1 -16.76 -29.34 5.33
CA MET A 1 -17.23 -28.05 4.81
C MET A 1 -15.99 -27.29 4.39
N GLU A 2 -15.59 -27.46 3.14
CA GLU A 2 -14.38 -26.82 2.62
C GLU A 2 -14.65 -25.32 2.53
N HIS A 3 -13.84 -24.52 3.23
CA HIS A 3 -13.87 -23.08 3.05
C HIS A 3 -13.47 -22.81 1.59
N PRO A 4 -14.29 -22.08 0.80
CA PRO A 4 -13.84 -21.63 -0.52
C PRO A 4 -12.53 -20.90 -0.28
N GLY A 5 -11.46 -21.35 -0.96
CA GLY A 5 -10.10 -20.88 -0.70
C GLY A 5 -10.07 -19.37 -0.61
N ASP A 6 -9.31 -18.83 0.36
CA ASP A 6 -9.05 -17.39 0.52
C ASP A 6 -8.49 -16.88 -0.82
N CYS A 7 -9.38 -16.46 -1.73
CA CYS A 7 -9.08 -15.88 -3.03
C CYS A 7 -8.38 -14.56 -2.74
N SER A 8 -7.10 -14.68 -2.44
CA SER A 8 -6.25 -13.61 -1.99
C SER A 8 -5.10 -13.47 -2.98
N LEU A 9 -4.92 -12.24 -3.45
CA LEU A 9 -3.81 -11.86 -4.30
C LEU A 9 -2.78 -11.15 -3.43
N ARG A 10 -1.51 -11.57 -3.51
CA ARG A 10 -0.40 -10.83 -2.90
C ARG A 10 0.39 -10.13 -3.97
N ILE A 11 0.52 -8.81 -3.80
CA ILE A 11 1.39 -7.98 -4.62
C ILE A 11 2.65 -7.71 -3.81
N HIS A 12 3.81 -8.05 -4.39
CA HIS A 12 5.11 -7.85 -3.80
C HIS A 12 5.81 -6.69 -4.49
N GLU A 13 6.16 -5.67 -3.73
CA GLU A 13 7.02 -4.58 -4.20
C GLU A 13 8.36 -4.68 -3.50
N SER A 14 9.44 -4.52 -4.25
CA SER A 14 10.78 -4.48 -3.69
C SER A 14 11.68 -3.59 -4.52
N GLY A 15 12.62 -2.94 -3.85
CA GLY A 15 13.59 -2.08 -4.51
C GLY A 15 14.58 -1.51 -3.51
N HIS A 16 15.25 -0.44 -3.91
CA HIS A 16 16.26 0.22 -3.10
C HIS A 16 16.11 1.73 -3.17
N PHE A 17 16.16 2.41 -2.02
CA PHE A 17 16.38 3.84 -1.96
C PHE A 17 17.87 4.13 -2.04
N GLN A 18 18.25 5.11 -2.86
CA GLN A 18 19.59 5.66 -2.86
C GLN A 18 19.62 6.89 -1.96
N LEU A 19 20.64 6.97 -1.12
CA LEU A 19 20.90 8.15 -0.32
C LEU A 19 22.05 8.91 -0.95
N ASP A 20 21.95 10.24 -0.96
CA ASP A 20 23.07 11.10 -1.36
C ASP A 20 24.12 11.23 -0.25
N VAL A 21 23.75 10.81 0.98
CA VAL A 21 24.61 10.82 2.15
C VAL A 21 24.74 9.41 2.74
N PRO A 22 25.88 9.09 3.36
CA PRO A 22 26.02 7.82 4.05
C PRO A 22 25.00 7.73 5.20
N ALA A 23 24.38 6.57 5.37
CA ALA A 23 23.53 6.31 6.52
C ALA A 23 24.33 6.56 7.82
N PRO A 24 23.72 7.13 8.87
CA PRO A 24 24.41 7.40 10.13
C PRO A 24 25.02 6.11 10.67
N SER A 25 26.35 6.08 10.79
CA SER A 25 27.04 4.97 11.42
C SER A 25 26.77 4.99 12.91
N SER A 26 26.19 3.93 13.44
CA SER A 26 26.18 3.66 14.88
C SER A 26 27.63 3.33 15.33
N GLY A 27 28.46 4.37 15.49
CA GLY A 27 29.86 4.24 15.86
C GLY A 27 30.67 5.48 15.51
N SER A 28 31.46 5.95 16.47
CA SER A 28 32.35 7.12 16.38
C SER A 28 33.58 6.84 15.53
N VAL A 29 33.42 6.62 14.22
CA VAL A 29 34.51 6.78 13.24
C VAL A 29 33.91 7.25 11.92
N GLN A 30 34.07 8.54 11.61
CA GLN A 30 33.75 9.12 10.30
C GLN A 30 34.81 8.68 9.28
N ARG A 31 34.68 7.45 8.76
CA ARG A 31 35.15 7.15 7.41
C ARG A 31 34.00 7.50 6.47
N ALA A 32 34.28 8.26 5.42
CA ALA A 32 33.35 8.47 4.33
C ALA A 32 32.93 7.09 3.77
N SER A 33 31.81 6.57 4.24
CA SER A 33 31.24 5.33 3.73
C SER A 33 30.49 5.71 2.46
N THR A 34 30.73 4.98 1.37
CA THR A 34 29.88 5.08 0.18
C THR A 34 28.42 4.93 0.61
N PRO A 35 27.50 5.82 0.18
CA PRO A 35 26.09 5.70 0.52
C PRO A 35 25.58 4.30 0.17
N ARG A 36 25.06 3.59 1.17
CA ARG A 36 24.52 2.25 0.95
C ARG A 36 23.05 2.35 0.58
N PRO A 37 22.60 1.63 -0.46
CA PRO A 37 21.18 1.57 -0.78
C PRO A 37 20.39 0.97 0.40
N ILE A 38 19.23 1.55 0.70
CA ILE A 38 18.29 1.01 1.68
C ILE A 38 17.27 0.16 0.92
N ALA A 39 17.32 -1.15 1.09
CA ALA A 39 16.31 -2.04 0.53
C ALA A 39 14.93 -1.78 1.15
N PHE A 40 13.88 -1.80 0.34
CA PHE A 40 12.51 -1.82 0.81
C PHE A 40 11.76 -3.03 0.26
N ARG A 41 10.74 -3.45 1.02
CA ARG A 41 9.82 -4.51 0.62
C ARG A 41 8.43 -4.22 1.15
N ASN A 42 7.45 -4.14 0.26
CA ASN A 42 6.03 -4.11 0.61
C ASN A 42 5.37 -5.40 0.15
N VAL A 43 4.44 -5.89 0.96
CA VAL A 43 3.53 -6.96 0.54
C VAL A 43 2.13 -6.49 0.86
N PHE A 44 1.33 -6.37 -0.18
CA PHE A 44 -0.07 -6.02 -0.09
C PHE A 44 -0.92 -7.25 -0.36
N ARG A 45 -1.73 -7.63 0.63
CA ARG A 45 -2.70 -8.72 0.50
C ARG A 45 -4.06 -8.11 0.14
N TRP A 46 -4.53 -8.49 -1.03
CA TRP A 46 -5.86 -8.21 -1.54
C TRP A 46 -6.75 -9.41 -1.27
N ARG A 47 -7.95 -9.19 -0.73
CA ARG A 47 -8.98 -10.21 -0.60
C ARG A 47 -10.25 -9.74 -1.28
N PHE A 48 -10.85 -10.62 -2.05
CA PHE A 48 -12.05 -10.34 -2.82
C PHE A 48 -13.26 -10.96 -2.12
N PHE A 49 -14.28 -10.15 -1.89
CA PHE A 49 -15.58 -10.56 -1.37
C PHE A 49 -16.65 -10.17 -2.40
N ASP A 50 -17.87 -10.68 -2.23
CA ASP A 50 -18.98 -10.40 -3.14
C ASP A 50 -19.33 -8.90 -3.23
N ASP A 51 -19.12 -8.16 -2.14
CA ASP A 51 -19.55 -6.76 -2.00
C ASP A 51 -18.38 -5.76 -1.89
N ARG A 52 -17.15 -6.24 -1.71
CA ARG A 52 -15.98 -5.39 -1.46
C ARG A 52 -14.64 -6.06 -1.75
N VAL A 53 -13.61 -5.23 -1.80
CA VAL A 53 -12.21 -5.66 -1.86
C VAL A 53 -11.48 -5.17 -0.63
N SER A 54 -10.88 -6.06 0.16
CA SER A 54 -10.11 -5.69 1.35
C SER A 54 -8.61 -5.65 1.04
N LEU A 55 -7.95 -4.58 1.46
CA LEU A 55 -6.51 -4.40 1.33
C LEU A 55 -5.83 -4.37 2.71
N ALA A 56 -4.78 -5.18 2.86
CA ALA A 56 -3.92 -5.19 4.04
C ALA A 56 -2.44 -5.14 3.66
N HIS A 57 -1.62 -4.55 4.53
CA HIS A 57 -0.16 -4.47 4.39
C HIS A 57 0.53 -5.42 5.36
N GLU A 58 1.36 -6.33 4.87
CA GLU A 58 2.02 -7.35 5.67
C GLU A 58 3.38 -6.90 6.25
N ARG A 59 3.56 -5.61 6.58
CA ARG A 59 4.83 -5.12 7.17
C ARG A 59 5.23 -5.81 8.47
N ARG A 60 4.28 -6.42 9.18
CA ARG A 60 4.51 -7.17 10.42
C ARG A 60 4.49 -8.69 10.20
N GLY A 61 4.51 -9.14 8.94
CA GLY A 61 4.35 -10.53 8.55
C GLY A 61 2.90 -10.88 8.20
N ALA A 62 2.74 -12.04 7.57
CA ALA A 62 1.47 -12.52 7.01
C ALA A 62 0.36 -12.70 8.06
N GLU A 63 0.72 -13.12 9.28
CA GLU A 63 -0.21 -13.37 10.39
C GLU A 63 -0.59 -12.09 11.15
N ALA A 64 0.17 -11.01 10.97
CA ALA A 64 -0.06 -9.71 11.60
C ALA A 64 -0.29 -8.61 10.54
N ALA A 65 -0.97 -8.97 9.46
CA ALA A 65 -1.29 -8.04 8.38
C ALA A 65 -2.08 -6.84 8.91
N VAL A 66 -1.61 -5.64 8.60
CA VAL A 66 -2.26 -4.39 8.99
C VAL A 66 -3.33 -4.09 7.96
N TRP A 67 -4.59 -4.18 8.34
CA TRP A 67 -5.70 -3.74 7.49
C TRP A 67 -5.53 -2.26 7.14
N LEU A 68 -5.77 -1.91 5.88
CA LEU A 68 -5.71 -0.54 5.39
C LEU A 68 -7.13 -0.05 5.12
N PHE A 69 -7.82 -0.64 4.16
CA PHE A 69 -9.19 -0.26 3.86
C PHE A 69 -9.94 -1.39 3.16
N ASP A 70 -11.25 -1.34 3.29
CA ASP A 70 -12.18 -2.07 2.43
C ASP A 70 -12.69 -1.09 1.35
N LEU A 71 -12.64 -1.52 0.09
CA LEU A 71 -13.13 -0.78 -1.07
C LEU A 71 -14.48 -1.35 -1.49
N GLY A 72 -15.52 -0.52 -1.52
CA GLY A 72 -16.85 -0.91 -2.01
C GLY A 72 -17.33 0.01 -3.12
N VAL A 73 -18.45 -0.37 -3.75
CA VAL A 73 -18.99 0.33 -4.92
C VAL A 73 -19.28 1.79 -4.62
N ALA A 74 -18.76 2.65 -5.48
CA ALA A 74 -18.97 4.08 -5.39
C ALA A 74 -20.32 4.48 -6.00
N HIS A 75 -21.34 4.70 -5.17
CA HIS A 75 -22.62 5.22 -5.68
C HIS A 75 -22.56 6.70 -6.09
N ASN A 76 -21.59 7.48 -5.57
CA ASN A 76 -21.51 8.94 -5.76
C ASN A 76 -20.06 9.49 -5.83
N ALA A 77 -19.05 8.69 -6.21
CA ALA A 77 -17.64 9.10 -6.09
C ALA A 77 -16.95 9.52 -7.40
N GLY A 78 -17.72 9.95 -8.41
CA GLY A 78 -17.18 10.37 -9.70
C GLY A 78 -16.69 9.17 -10.53
N PRO A 79 -15.51 9.23 -11.18
CA PRO A 79 -15.03 8.17 -12.10
C PRO A 79 -14.41 6.95 -11.39
N ALA A 80 -14.44 6.90 -10.06
CA ALA A 80 -13.95 5.75 -9.31
C ALA A 80 -15.01 4.64 -9.29
N ASP A 81 -14.61 3.40 -9.56
CA ASP A 81 -15.50 2.24 -9.49
C ASP A 81 -15.67 1.78 -8.04
N LEU A 82 -14.57 1.76 -7.28
CA LEU A 82 -14.56 1.44 -5.85
C LEU A 82 -13.90 2.54 -5.04
N VAL A 83 -14.39 2.76 -3.82
CA VAL A 83 -13.83 3.71 -2.85
C VAL A 83 -13.74 3.10 -1.47
N SER A 84 -12.81 3.59 -0.66
CA SER A 84 -12.72 3.21 0.75
C SER A 84 -14.05 3.44 1.46
N LEU A 85 -14.61 2.37 2.02
CA LEU A 85 -15.82 2.41 2.85
C LEU A 85 -15.57 3.17 4.15
N GLN A 86 -14.36 3.03 4.69
CA GLN A 86 -13.88 3.77 5.85
C GLN A 86 -12.39 4.09 5.67
N PRO A 87 -11.92 5.30 6.04
CA PRO A 87 -10.51 5.60 6.04
C PRO A 87 -9.75 4.80 7.13
N HIS A 88 -8.52 4.39 6.82
CA HIS A 88 -7.59 3.88 7.81
C HIS A 88 -7.07 5.03 8.67
N GLN A 89 -7.07 4.88 9.99
CA GLN A 89 -6.35 5.79 10.87
C GLN A 89 -5.04 5.14 11.30
N CYS A 90 -3.91 5.68 10.84
CA CYS A 90 -2.58 5.26 11.29
C CYS A 90 -1.95 6.39 12.10
N ILE A 91 -2.02 6.26 13.43
CA ILE A 91 -1.63 7.34 14.37
C ILE A 91 -2.48 8.58 14.05
N ASP A 92 -1.89 9.66 13.55
CA ASP A 92 -2.58 10.92 13.26
C ASP A 92 -2.85 11.12 11.75
N ASP A 93 -2.39 10.19 10.92
CA ASP A 93 -2.57 10.26 9.48
C ASP A 93 -3.76 9.40 9.02
N ARG A 94 -4.61 10.00 8.18
CA ARG A 94 -5.80 9.37 7.60
C ARG A 94 -5.52 8.89 6.18
N TYR A 95 -5.76 7.61 5.90
CA TYR A 95 -5.54 7.00 4.59
C TYR A 95 -6.88 6.64 3.98
N GLN A 96 -7.04 6.95 2.71
CA GLN A 96 -8.20 6.57 1.90
C GLN A 96 -7.75 6.28 0.49
N ALA A 97 -8.52 5.48 -0.24
CA ALA A 97 -8.21 5.12 -1.60
C ALA A 97 -9.43 5.10 -2.52
N ARG A 98 -9.15 5.27 -3.80
CA ARG A 98 -10.07 5.12 -4.91
C ARG A 98 -9.46 4.15 -5.91
N LEU A 99 -10.26 3.24 -6.43
CA LEU A 99 -9.87 2.30 -7.46
C LEU A 99 -10.72 2.52 -8.71
N THR A 100 -10.05 2.55 -9.86
CA THR A 100 -10.69 2.61 -11.17
C THR A 100 -10.18 1.45 -12.01
N PHE A 101 -11.08 0.63 -12.54
CA PHE A 101 -10.74 -0.43 -13.47
C PHE A 101 -10.34 0.16 -14.83
N THR A 102 -9.33 -0.44 -15.44
CA THR A 102 -8.90 -0.10 -16.80
C THR A 102 -9.06 -1.34 -17.69
N HIS A 103 -8.95 -1.14 -19.00
CA HIS A 103 -9.04 -2.24 -19.98
C HIS A 103 -7.94 -3.31 -19.80
N ASP A 104 -6.84 -2.96 -19.15
CA ASP A 104 -5.61 -3.75 -19.01
C ASP A 104 -5.15 -3.90 -17.53
N GLY A 105 -6.05 -3.64 -16.58
CA GLY A 105 -5.77 -3.73 -15.15
C GLY A 105 -6.60 -2.76 -14.31
N PHE A 106 -5.94 -2.04 -13.41
CA PHE A 106 -6.61 -1.04 -12.57
C PHE A 106 -5.63 0.02 -12.04
N ASP A 107 -6.19 1.17 -11.71
CA ASP A 107 -5.52 2.27 -11.03
C ASP A 107 -5.96 2.34 -9.58
N LEU A 108 -5.01 2.54 -8.67
CA LEU A 108 -5.26 2.71 -7.24
C LEU A 108 -4.64 4.02 -6.78
N ALA A 109 -5.51 5.00 -6.49
CA ALA A 109 -5.13 6.30 -5.99
C ALA A 109 -5.31 6.36 -4.47
N TRP A 110 -4.24 6.63 -3.74
CA TRP A 110 -4.21 6.85 -2.30
C TRP A 110 -4.15 8.34 -2.01
N THR A 111 -4.92 8.75 -1.02
CA THR A 111 -4.78 10.05 -0.36
C THR A 111 -4.47 9.80 1.10
N ILE A 112 -3.35 10.34 1.56
CA ILE A 112 -2.92 10.29 2.95
C ILE A 112 -2.87 11.73 3.45
N THR A 113 -3.67 12.05 4.46
CA THR A 113 -3.74 13.40 5.03
C THR A 113 -3.58 13.32 6.53
N GLY A 114 -2.62 14.07 7.07
CA GLY A 114 -2.37 14.17 8.50
C GLY A 114 -1.15 15.06 8.79
N PRO A 115 -0.83 15.26 10.07
CA PRO A 115 0.27 16.13 10.48
C PRO A 115 1.65 15.58 10.11
N ARG A 116 1.76 14.28 9.80
CA ARG A 116 3.04 13.65 9.44
C ARG A 116 3.16 13.40 7.94
N LYS A 117 2.03 13.18 7.27
CA LYS A 117 1.96 12.88 5.83
C LYS A 117 0.88 13.68 5.13
N ASP A 118 1.25 14.28 4.02
CA ASP A 118 0.33 14.82 3.01
C ASP A 118 0.77 14.29 1.64
N GLU A 119 0.23 13.14 1.27
CA GLU A 119 0.70 12.33 0.14
C GLU A 119 -0.46 11.93 -0.78
N HIS A 120 -0.21 12.00 -2.08
CA HIS A 120 -1.06 11.44 -3.12
C HIS A 120 -0.24 10.42 -3.91
N ILE A 121 -0.61 9.14 -3.82
CA ILE A 121 0.12 8.04 -4.45
C ILE A 121 -0.78 7.39 -5.49
N HIS A 122 -0.29 7.23 -6.71
CA HIS A 122 -1.04 6.64 -7.81
C HIS A 122 -0.35 5.40 -8.35
N TYR A 123 -0.86 4.22 -8.00
CA TYR A 123 -0.39 2.95 -8.56
C TYR A 123 -1.12 2.62 -9.85
N ARG A 124 -0.39 2.07 -10.81
CA ARG A 124 -0.91 1.53 -12.08
C ARG A 124 -0.57 0.05 -12.15
N TYR A 125 -1.55 -0.80 -11.87
CA TYR A 125 -1.40 -2.24 -12.00
C TYR A 125 -1.86 -2.66 -13.39
N ARG A 126 -0.98 -3.33 -14.14
CA ARG A 126 -1.18 -3.71 -15.54
C ARG A 126 -0.80 -5.17 -15.75
N THR A 127 -1.44 -5.84 -16.69
CA THR A 127 -1.22 -7.27 -16.99
C THR A 127 -0.18 -7.53 -18.09
N SER A 128 0.59 -6.52 -18.51
CA SER A 128 1.60 -6.61 -19.58
C SER A 128 2.71 -7.61 -19.28
#